data_AF-A0A948KRB8-F1
#
_entry.id   AF-A0A948KRB8-F1
#
_cell.length_a   1.000
_cell.length_b   1.000
_cell.length_c   1.000
_cell.angle_alpha   90.00
_cell.angle_beta   90.00
_cell.angle_gamma   90.00
#
_symmetry.space_group_name_H-M   'P 1'
#
loop_
_entity.id
_entity.type
_entity.pdbx_description
1 polymer ?
#
loop_
_entity_poly.entity_id
_entity_poly.type
_entity_poly.pdbx_seq_one_letter_code
_entity_poly.pdbx_strand_id
1 'polypeptide(L)'
;MMFSRFRFLSALLLALIPQMAWAQMNVNTGGLSVPRMIQNVGNVLIASGWTVCASIFIVGTFLYIISIGKENIQTSGKKMMIGAVIGAIVIAGAKGIMNTVLFFIYG
;
A
#
# COMPACT_ATOMS: atom_id res chain seq x y z
N MET A 1 7.21 -10.54 36.07
CA MET A 1 6.73 -9.47 35.15
C MET A 1 7.45 -9.42 33.79
N MET A 2 8.34 -10.37 33.46
CA MET A 2 9.17 -10.33 32.24
C MET A 2 8.48 -10.91 30.97
N PHE A 3 7.44 -11.73 31.14
CA PHE A 3 6.74 -12.43 30.06
C PHE A 3 5.74 -11.58 29.24
N SER A 4 5.20 -10.48 29.77
CA SER A 4 4.21 -9.67 29.03
C SER A 4 4.84 -8.78 27.95
N ARG A 5 6.09 -8.34 28.16
CA ARG A 5 6.83 -7.52 27.18
C ARG A 5 7.16 -8.27 25.90
N PHE A 6 7.36 -9.58 25.98
CA PHE A 6 7.68 -10.43 24.82
C PHE A 6 6.45 -10.66 23.92
N ARG A 7 5.26 -10.83 24.52
CA ARG A 7 3.99 -10.93 23.79
C ARG A 7 3.58 -9.61 23.12
N PHE A 8 3.98 -8.48 23.71
CA PHE A 8 3.75 -7.16 23.13
C PHE A 8 4.64 -6.90 21.92
N LEU A 9 5.91 -7.34 21.98
CA LEU A 9 6.84 -7.28 20.84
C LEU A 9 6.40 -8.18 19.67
N SER A 10 5.88 -9.38 19.94
CA SER A 10 5.38 -10.26 18.87
C SER A 10 4.09 -9.74 18.24
N ALA A 11 3.19 -9.14 19.02
CA ALA A 11 1.99 -8.48 18.51
C ALA A 11 2.33 -7.24 17.66
N LEU A 12 3.36 -6.48 18.04
CA LEU A 12 3.90 -5.37 17.25
C LEU A 12 4.54 -5.85 15.94
N LEU A 13 5.26 -6.98 15.98
CA LEU A 13 5.82 -7.60 14.79
C LEU A 13 4.71 -8.07 13.81
N LEU A 14 3.62 -8.63 14.33
CA LEU A 14 2.44 -9.03 13.56
C LEU A 14 1.63 -7.82 13.03
N ALA A 15 1.66 -6.68 13.72
CA ALA A 15 1.08 -5.43 13.25
C ALA A 15 1.96 -4.69 12.21
N LEU A 16 3.28 -4.94 12.24
CA LEU A 16 4.25 -4.46 11.24
C LEU A 16 4.20 -5.28 9.94
N ILE A 17 3.75 -6.54 10.00
CA ILE A 17 3.39 -7.26 8.80
C ILE A 17 2.10 -6.60 8.29
N PRO A 18 2.08 -6.00 7.09
CA PRO A 18 0.85 -5.53 6.48
C PRO A 18 -0.06 -6.75 6.29
N GLN A 19 -0.91 -6.99 7.28
CA GLN A 19 -1.87 -8.11 7.38
C GLN A 19 -3.02 -8.01 6.36
N MET A 20 -2.87 -7.11 5.38
CA MET A 20 -3.80 -6.85 4.30
C MET A 20 -3.16 -7.22 2.97
N ALA A 21 -2.67 -8.46 2.85
CA ALA A 21 -2.16 -9.00 1.60
C ALA A 21 -2.84 -10.35 1.28
N TRP A 22 -4.15 -10.40 1.47
CA TRP A 22 -5.01 -11.41 0.85
C TRP A 22 -6.08 -10.71 0.01
N ALA A 23 -5.67 -9.75 -0.82
CA ALA A 23 -6.46 -9.45 -2.01
C ALA A 23 -6.29 -10.66 -2.93
N GLN A 24 -7.20 -11.61 -2.82
CA GLN A 24 -7.24 -12.77 -3.71
C GLN A 24 -7.30 -12.22 -5.14
N MET A 25 -6.26 -12.49 -5.94
CA MET A 25 -6.22 -12.13 -7.35
C MET A 25 -7.30 -12.95 -8.05
N ASN A 26 -8.52 -12.42 -8.09
CA ASN A 26 -9.63 -13.06 -8.79
C ASN A 26 -9.52 -12.70 -10.28
N VAL A 27 -8.72 -13.49 -10.99
CA VAL A 27 -8.74 -13.52 -12.46
C VAL A 27 -9.86 -14.46 -12.89
N ASN A 28 -11.07 -13.92 -13.01
CA ASN A 28 -12.19 -14.64 -13.60
C ASN A 28 -11.91 -14.79 -15.11
N THR A 29 -11.56 -16.00 -15.55
CA THR A 29 -11.22 -16.34 -16.95
C THR A 29 -12.44 -16.71 -17.81
N GLY A 30 -13.66 -16.55 -17.28
CA GLY A 30 -14.89 -16.75 -18.06
C GLY A 30 -15.21 -15.55 -18.95
N GLY A 31 -14.92 -15.65 -20.25
CA GLY A 31 -15.27 -14.63 -21.25
C GLY A 31 -14.20 -13.55 -21.43
N LEU A 32 -13.05 -13.93 -21.98
CA LEU A 32 -11.91 -13.07 -22.26
C LEU A 32 -12.22 -12.07 -23.40
N SER A 33 -12.75 -10.90 -23.04
CA SER A 33 -12.74 -9.72 -23.90
C SER A 33 -11.52 -8.85 -23.58
N VAL A 34 -10.90 -8.26 -24.60
CA VAL A 34 -9.79 -7.28 -24.47
C VAL A 34 -10.07 -6.21 -23.39
N PRO A 35 -11.28 -5.61 -23.29
CA PRO A 35 -11.60 -4.68 -22.19
C PRO A 35 -11.47 -5.29 -20.80
N ARG A 36 -11.88 -6.54 -20.61
CA ARG A 36 -11.82 -7.23 -19.31
C ARG A 36 -10.39 -7.52 -18.88
N MET A 37 -9.51 -7.87 -19.82
CA MET A 37 -8.08 -8.03 -19.54
C MET A 37 -7.45 -6.74 -19.06
N ILE A 38 -7.71 -5.62 -19.74
CA ILE A 38 -7.18 -4.31 -19.37
C ILE A 38 -7.64 -3.94 -17.95
N GLN A 39 -8.92 -4.12 -17.64
CA GLN A 39 -9.47 -3.86 -16.31
C GLN A 39 -8.83 -4.75 -15.23
N ASN A 40 -8.67 -6.05 -15.48
CA ASN A 40 -8.07 -6.97 -14.51
C ASN A 40 -6.60 -6.64 -14.24
N VAL A 41 -5.81 -6.35 -15.29
CA VAL A 41 -4.40 -5.96 -15.14
C VAL A 41 -4.26 -4.64 -14.40
N GLY A 42 -5.07 -3.63 -14.75
CA GLY A 42 -5.09 -2.36 -14.04
C GLY A 42 -5.48 -2.51 -12.57
N ASN A 43 -6.47 -3.35 -12.26
CA ASN A 43 -6.89 -3.61 -10.89
C ASN A 43 -5.79 -4.29 -10.07
N VAL A 44 -5.07 -5.26 -10.64
CA VAL A 44 -3.93 -5.91 -9.97
C VAL A 44 -2.81 -4.92 -9.69
N LEU A 45 -2.50 -4.04 -10.65
CA LEU A 45 -1.41 -3.06 -10.53
C LEU A 45 -1.73 -1.96 -9.51
N ILE A 46 -2.98 -1.51 -9.46
CA ILE A 46 -3.45 -0.54 -8.47
C ILE A 46 -3.45 -1.19 -7.08
N ALA A 47 -3.98 -2.41 -6.95
CA ALA A 47 -4.03 -3.10 -5.67
C ALA A 47 -2.64 -3.33 -5.06
N SER A 48 -1.67 -3.77 -5.86
CA SER A 48 -0.29 -3.97 -5.40
C SER A 48 0.44 -2.65 -5.11
N GLY A 49 0.16 -1.58 -5.87
CA GLY A 49 0.72 -0.26 -5.58
C GLY A 49 0.25 0.29 -4.23
N TRP A 50 -1.06 0.19 -3.94
CA TRP A 50 -1.63 0.67 -2.69
C TRP A 50 -1.11 -0.10 -1.46
N THR A 51 -0.93 -1.42 -1.57
CA THR A 51 -0.38 -2.22 -0.47
C THR A 51 1.06 -1.83 -0.14
N VAL A 52 1.90 -1.57 -1.16
CA VAL A 52 3.27 -1.10 -0.95
C VAL A 52 3.29 0.29 -0.30
N CYS A 53 2.47 1.23 -0.78
CA CYS A 53 2.40 2.58 -0.20
C CYS A 53 1.93 2.54 1.26
N ALA A 54 0.89 1.77 1.56
CA ALA A 54 0.39 1.61 2.93
C ALA A 54 1.48 1.02 3.86
N SER A 55 2.24 0.03 3.38
CA SER A 55 3.32 -0.60 4.15
C SER A 55 4.43 0.41 4.49
N ILE A 56 4.89 1.19 3.52
CA ILE A 56 5.92 2.22 3.73
C ILE A 56 5.40 3.31 4.67
N PHE A 57 4.12 3.69 4.57
CA PHE A 57 3.50 4.66 5.45
C PHE A 57 3.45 4.18 6.90
N ILE A 58 3.07 2.92 7.14
CA ILE A 58 3.03 2.30 8.47
C ILE A 58 4.44 2.24 9.07
N VAL A 59 5.45 1.81 8.28
CA VAL A 59 6.85 1.77 8.72
C VAL A 59 7.36 3.18 9.07
N GLY A 60 7.07 4.18 8.23
CA GLY A 60 7.44 5.57 8.50
C GLY A 60 6.77 6.14 9.75
N THR A 61 5.50 5.82 9.97
CA THR A 61 4.74 6.21 11.18
C THR A 61 5.32 5.55 12.42
N PHE A 62 5.66 4.25 12.34
CA PHE A 62 6.27 3.53 13.45
C PHE A 62 7.63 4.13 13.84
N LEU A 63 8.50 4.38 12.87
CA LEU A 63 9.78 5.06 13.06
C LEU A 63 9.61 6.46 13.66
N TYR A 64 8.57 7.19 13.27
CA TYR A 64 8.26 8.50 13.84
C TYR A 64 7.86 8.41 15.33
N ILE A 65 7.01 7.45 15.70
CA ILE A 65 6.50 7.27 17.08
C ILE A 65 7.60 6.79 18.04
N ILE A 66 8.45 5.84 17.63
CA ILE A 66 9.52 5.31 18.51
C ILE A 66 10.69 6.29 18.67
N SER A 67 10.75 7.34 17.85
CA SER A 67 11.88 8.26 17.79
C SER A 67 11.75 9.49 18.70
N ILE A 68 10.89 9.43 19.72
CA ILE A 68 10.75 10.50 20.71
C ILE A 68 12.11 10.72 21.40
N GLY A 69 12.72 11.88 21.16
CA GLY A 69 14.04 12.26 21.70
C GLY A 69 15.25 12.08 20.75
N LYS A 70 15.06 11.54 19.53
CA LYS A 70 16.10 11.46 18.49
C LYS A 70 15.65 12.16 17.20
N GLU A 71 16.15 13.36 16.96
CA GLU A 71 15.74 14.20 15.81
C GLU A 71 16.01 13.55 14.43
N ASN A 72 17.13 12.82 14.32
CA ASN A 72 17.54 12.16 13.08
C ASN A 72 16.55 11.09 12.60
N ILE A 73 16.09 10.24 13.52
CA ILE A 73 15.22 9.11 13.18
C ILE A 73 13.78 9.62 12.95
N GLN A 74 13.38 10.68 13.66
CA GLN A 74 12.10 11.34 13.47
C GLN A 74 11.98 11.98 12.08
N THR A 75 13.04 12.66 11.63
CA THR A 75 13.11 13.26 10.29
C THR A 75 13.11 12.19 9.20
N SER A 76 13.78 11.06 9.44
CA SER A 76 13.77 9.92 8.51
C SER A 76 12.37 9.30 8.37
N GLY A 77 11.65 9.09 9.48
CA GLY A 77 10.27 8.61 9.48
C GLY A 77 9.32 9.52 8.70
N LYS A 78 9.41 10.84 8.89
CA LYS A 78 8.62 11.82 8.12
C LYS A 78 8.90 11.75 6.62
N LYS A 79 10.17 11.63 6.22
CA LYS A 79 10.56 11.49 4.80
C LYS A 79 9.99 10.22 4.18
N MET A 80 9.98 9.10 4.91
CA MET A 80 9.35 7.85 4.45
C MET A 80 7.83 8.00 4.31
N MET A 81 7.16 8.66 5.26
CA MET A 81 5.72 8.93 5.16
C MET A 81 5.38 9.80 3.95
N ILE A 82 6.16 10.85 3.70
CA ILE A 82 5.99 11.72 2.52
C ILE A 82 6.21 10.94 1.23
N GLY A 83 7.24 10.08 1.16
CA GLY A 83 7.46 9.19 0.02
C GLY A 83 6.27 8.27 -0.26
N ALA A 84 5.68 7.70 0.78
CA ALA A 84 4.47 6.87 0.66
C ALA A 84 3.25 7.65 0.16
N VAL A 85 3.05 8.88 0.63
CA VAL A 85 1.96 9.75 0.17
C VAL A 85 2.13 10.14 -1.30
N ILE A 86 3.35 10.49 -1.72
CA ILE A 86 3.65 10.79 -3.13
C ILE A 86 3.38 9.56 -3.99
N GLY A 87 3.81 8.37 -3.56
CA GLY A 87 3.50 7.11 -4.25
C GLY A 87 2.00 6.86 -4.41
N ALA A 88 1.21 7.10 -3.36
CA ALA A 88 -0.24 6.96 -3.40
C ALA A 88 -0.90 7.93 -4.39
N ILE A 89 -0.42 9.17 -4.46
CA ILE A 89 -0.91 10.18 -5.43
C ILE A 89 -0.64 9.73 -6.86
N VAL A 90 0.55 9.20 -7.14
CA VAL A 90 0.90 8.70 -8.49
C VAL A 90 -0.02 7.54 -8.90
N ILE A 91 -0.29 6.60 -8.00
CA ILE A 91 -1.20 5.47 -8.28
C ILE A 91 -2.64 5.96 -8.50
N ALA A 92 -3.10 6.92 -7.70
CA ALA A 92 -4.42 7.54 -7.88
C ALA A 92 -4.52 8.26 -9.24
N GLY A 93 -3.46 8.98 -9.64
CA GLY A 93 -3.37 9.63 -10.94
C GLY A 93 -3.39 8.62 -12.10
N ALA A 94 -2.64 7.52 -11.98
CA ALA A 94 -2.63 6.44 -12.98
C ALA A 94 -4.03 5.81 -13.16
N LYS A 95 -4.75 5.59 -12.06
CA LYS A 95 -6.15 5.12 -12.10
C LYS A 95 -7.06 6.13 -12.82
N GLY A 96 -6.86 7.42 -12.57
CA GLY A 96 -7.60 8.50 -13.24
C GLY A 96 -7.41 8.46 -14.75
N ILE A 97 -6.15 8.42 -15.22
CA ILE A 97 -5.80 8.33 -16.64
C ILE A 97 -6.43 7.08 -17.27
N MET A 98 -6.30 5.92 -16.62
CA MET A 98 -6.84 4.67 -17.13
C MET A 98 -8.36 4.71 -17.30
N ASN A 99 -9.07 5.33 -16.36
CA ASN A 99 -10.52 5.51 -16.46
C ASN A 99 -10.91 6.48 -17.58
N THR A 100 -10.15 7.57 -17.77
CA THR A 100 -10.34 8.51 -18.89
C THR A 100 -10.12 7.85 -20.24
N VAL A 101 -9.03 7.06 -20.39
CA VAL A 101 -8.74 6.36 -21.65
C VAL A 101 -9.82 5.33 -21.98
N LEU A 102 -10.27 4.55 -21.00
CA LEU A 102 -11.35 3.58 -21.20
C LEU A 102 -12.67 4.26 -21.59
N PHE A 103 -12.96 5.44 -21.04
CA PHE A 103 -14.12 6.25 -21.45
C PHE A 103 -14.02 6.70 -22.90
N PHE A 104 -12.85 7.10 -23.40
CA PHE A 104 -12.67 7.50 -24.80
C PHE A 104 -12.70 6.34 -25.80
N ILE A 105 -12.37 5.12 -25.38
CA ILE A 105 -12.34 3.95 -26.27
C ILE A 105 -13.69 3.24 -26.35
N TYR A 106 -14.43 3.20 -25.23
CA TYR A 106 -15.69 2.44 -25.11
C TYR A 106 -16.94 3.32 -24.91
N GLY A 107 -16.78 4.63 -24.77
CA GLY A 107 -17.87 5.61 -24.82
C GLY A 107 -18.11 6.10 -26.23
#